data_AF-A0A9W8EJW8-F1
#
_entry.id   AF-A0A9W8EJW8-F1
#
_cell.length_a   1.000
_cell.length_b   1.000
_cell.length_c   1.000
_cell.angle_alpha   90.00
_cell.angle_beta   90.00
_cell.angle_gamma   90.00
#
_symmetry.space_group_name_H-M   'P 1'
#
loop_
_entity.id
_entity.type
_entity.pdbx_description
1 polymer ?
#
loop_
_entity_poly.entity_id
_entity_poly.type
_entity_poly.pdbx_seq_one_letter_code
_entity_poly.pdbx_strand_id
1 'polypeptide(L)'
;MEGTEAVDDIHGFFQFANDSDSDGDDGLFAKPKQRAAEFDASKIEYTPRMDEDGWFDRSHALSVAEWLEMRTGLEELTFTTQRLYFKKEYSRAADLCRQAVPLYVDKNSSNLRVASIRELLEIGAKSAMKVDDLENVEFFYGWYVQCGGNNPGYNYFQAEALTKLGRLDQALDQYIRYLEQRRHDAQIWELIGGLLVAIGEKRMCKNVPQVLWWRLALGALVFSHWIALPNKGWRSDELAERRRQAHATRLISQAVNVLDKVEPNAASLARCGSMREDAIWQKCKAESTLDELGQQLLLHECAEPLATSIKWVISRLSLGSQDGGVLDGDDDDDEDRNVAEL
;
A
#
# COMPACT_ATOMS: atom_id res chain seq x y z
N MET A 1 10.58 20.68 -24.57
CA MET A 1 9.91 21.05 -23.32
C MET A 1 9.39 19.76 -22.72
N GLU A 2 10.24 19.08 -21.96
CA GLU A 2 9.85 17.88 -21.23
C GLU A 2 9.07 18.33 -20.01
N GLY A 3 7.77 18.05 -20.01
CA GLY A 3 6.93 18.23 -18.84
C GLY A 3 7.27 17.13 -17.85
N THR A 4 7.94 17.47 -16.77
CA THR A 4 8.09 16.59 -15.61
C THR A 4 6.72 16.48 -14.93
N GLU A 5 6.01 15.38 -15.17
CA GLU A 5 4.84 15.01 -14.36
C GLU A 5 5.30 14.85 -12.90
N ALA A 6 4.78 15.70 -12.03
CA ALA A 6 4.94 15.55 -10.59
C ALA A 6 4.13 14.32 -10.17
N VAL A 7 4.80 13.18 -10.08
CA VAL A 7 4.26 12.02 -9.38
C VAL A 7 4.20 12.40 -7.90
N ASP A 8 2.98 12.57 -7.39
CA ASP A 8 2.71 12.66 -5.96
C ASP A 8 3.12 11.33 -5.31
N ASP A 9 4.40 11.21 -4.95
CA ASP A 9 4.92 10.14 -4.10
C ASP A 9 4.33 10.34 -2.70
N ILE A 10 3.17 9.71 -2.48
CA ILE A 10 2.55 9.58 -1.15
C ILE A 10 3.46 8.67 -0.33
N HIS A 11 4.42 9.25 0.36
CA HIS A 11 5.19 8.58 1.40
C HIS A 11 4.23 8.21 2.53
N GLY A 12 3.72 6.98 2.51
CA GLY A 12 3.10 6.34 3.65
C GLY A 12 4.15 6.05 4.72
N PHE A 13 4.52 7.07 5.48
CA PHE A 13 5.11 6.90 6.80
C PHE A 13 3.94 6.95 7.77
N PHE A 14 3.56 5.76 8.29
CA PHE A 14 2.47 5.51 9.22
C PHE A 14 2.24 6.69 10.19
N GLN A 15 1.21 7.50 9.93
CA GLN A 15 0.63 8.36 10.95
C GLN A 15 -0.51 7.58 11.59
N PHE A 16 -0.24 7.02 12.77
CA PHE A 16 -1.27 6.51 13.65
C PHE A 16 -2.06 7.71 14.16
N ALA A 17 -3.33 7.81 13.74
CA ALA A 17 -4.27 8.71 14.39
C ALA A 17 -4.55 8.13 15.78
N ASN A 18 -3.83 8.62 16.80
CA ASN A 18 -4.20 8.38 18.19
C ASN A 18 -5.45 9.21 18.51
N ASP A 19 -6.61 8.75 18.04
CA ASP A 19 -7.90 9.18 18.54
C ASP A 19 -8.27 8.26 19.71
N SER A 20 -7.52 8.37 20.82
CA SER A 20 -7.97 7.81 22.09
C SER A 20 -9.06 8.73 22.64
N ASP A 21 -10.31 8.41 22.36
CA ASP A 21 -11.47 8.96 23.06
C ASP A 21 -11.37 8.55 24.54
N SER A 22 -10.80 9.46 25.32
CA SER A 22 -10.61 9.33 26.76
C SER A 22 -11.96 9.47 27.46
N ASP A 23 -12.70 8.37 27.55
CA ASP A 23 -13.85 8.22 28.42
C ASP A 23 -13.42 8.28 29.89
N GLY A 24 -13.53 9.47 30.48
CA GLY A 24 -14.25 9.68 31.74
C GLY A 24 -13.84 8.92 33.01
N ASP A 25 -12.58 8.51 33.20
CA ASP A 25 -12.10 8.12 34.53
C ASP A 25 -11.36 9.31 35.19
N ASP A 26 -12.11 10.11 35.96
CA ASP A 26 -11.63 11.20 36.81
C ASP A 26 -10.83 10.64 37.99
N GLY A 27 -9.66 10.06 37.68
CA GLY A 27 -8.72 9.56 38.65
C GLY A 27 -8.24 10.66 39.61
N LEU A 28 -8.10 10.28 40.87
CA LEU A 28 -7.70 11.05 42.08
C LEU A 28 -6.37 11.85 41.96
N PHE A 29 -5.76 11.91 40.77
CA PHE A 29 -4.56 12.66 40.41
C PHE A 29 -4.80 13.80 39.39
N ALA A 30 -6.06 14.13 39.08
CA ALA A 30 -6.42 15.28 38.25
C ALA A 30 -6.08 16.62 38.95
N LYS A 31 -4.80 16.97 39.02
CA LYS A 31 -4.40 18.35 39.24
C LYS A 31 -4.89 19.15 38.03
N PRO A 32 -5.58 20.30 38.23
CA PRO A 32 -6.03 21.12 37.13
C PRO A 32 -4.82 21.45 36.25
N LYS A 33 -4.85 20.93 35.01
CA LYS A 33 -3.83 21.15 34.00
C LYS A 33 -3.76 22.67 33.83
N GLN A 34 -2.74 23.30 34.40
CA GLN A 34 -2.50 24.73 34.20
C GLN A 34 -2.50 24.93 32.69
N ARG A 35 -3.48 25.69 32.18
CA ARG A 35 -3.55 26.03 30.76
C ARG A 35 -2.18 26.59 30.40
N ALA A 36 -1.42 25.82 29.62
CA ALA A 36 -0.16 26.29 29.06
C ALA A 36 -0.48 27.65 28.41
N ALA A 37 0.27 28.68 28.79
CA ALA A 37 0.06 30.03 28.27
C ALA A 37 -0.07 29.94 26.74
N GLU A 38 -1.08 30.62 26.18
CA GLU A 38 -1.31 30.65 24.74
C GLU A 38 0.00 31.00 24.05
N PHE A 39 0.61 30.01 23.41
CA PHE A 39 1.88 30.15 22.75
C PHE A 39 1.60 30.75 21.37
N ASP A 40 2.01 32.00 21.19
CA ASP A 40 1.81 32.72 19.94
C ASP A 40 2.75 32.14 18.86
N ALA A 41 2.24 31.17 18.10
CA ALA A 41 2.97 30.49 17.04
C ALA A 41 3.50 31.46 15.95
N SER A 42 2.90 32.65 15.82
CA SER A 42 3.37 33.67 14.88
C SER A 42 4.72 34.28 15.25
N LYS A 43 5.20 34.07 16.48
CA LYS A 43 6.51 34.54 16.96
C LYS A 43 7.64 33.53 16.78
N ILE A 44 7.35 32.30 16.36
CA ILE A 44 8.41 31.32 16.07
C ILE A 44 8.81 31.49 14.61
N GLU A 45 9.85 32.27 14.37
CA GLU A 45 10.55 32.29 13.08
C GLU A 45 11.38 31.00 12.96
N TYR A 46 10.72 29.92 12.52
CA TYR A 46 11.40 28.67 12.23
C TYR A 46 12.11 28.78 10.89
N THR A 47 13.43 28.95 10.94
CA THR A 47 14.30 28.75 9.78
C THR A 47 14.77 27.29 9.81
N PRO A 48 14.29 26.43 8.89
CA PRO A 48 14.78 25.06 8.81
C PRO A 48 16.29 25.10 8.60
N ARG A 49 17.03 24.46 9.50
CA ARG A 49 18.46 24.29 9.33
C ARG A 49 18.67 23.31 8.18
N MET A 50 18.99 23.85 7.01
CA MET A 50 19.45 23.06 5.88
C MET A 50 20.90 22.67 6.20
N ASP A 51 21.07 21.52 6.86
CA ASP A 51 22.41 20.96 7.10
C ASP A 51 22.99 20.48 5.75
N GLU A 52 23.57 21.41 4.99
CA GLU A 52 24.22 21.19 3.70
C GLU A 52 25.68 20.72 3.85
N ASP A 53 26.21 20.73 5.07
CA ASP A 53 27.62 20.48 5.38
C ASP A 53 28.04 19.02 5.25
N GLY A 54 27.09 18.10 5.03
CA GLY A 54 27.40 16.71 4.74
C GLY A 54 28.14 15.99 5.87
N TRP A 55 28.15 16.55 7.09
CA TRP A 55 28.80 15.93 8.26
C TRP A 55 28.26 14.51 8.50
N PHE A 56 26.98 14.33 8.21
CA PHE A 56 26.26 13.07 8.31
C PHE A 56 26.44 12.16 7.08
N ASP A 57 27.20 12.57 6.07
CA ASP A 57 27.50 11.77 4.88
C ASP A 57 28.85 11.05 5.00
N ARG A 58 28.94 10.10 5.94
CA ARG A 58 30.10 9.21 6.08
C ARG A 58 30.20 8.17 4.95
N SER A 59 29.25 8.15 4.01
CA SER A 59 29.16 7.12 2.96
C SER A 59 30.40 7.06 2.05
N HIS A 60 31.16 8.15 1.97
CA HIS A 60 32.40 8.22 1.20
C HIS A 60 33.66 7.82 1.99
N ALA A 61 33.58 7.77 3.32
CA ALA A 61 34.74 7.58 4.20
C ALA A 61 34.88 6.17 4.76
N LEU A 62 33.77 5.42 4.83
CA LEU A 62 33.72 4.10 5.46
C LEU A 62 33.10 3.09 4.49
N SER A 63 33.70 1.92 4.41
CA SER A 63 33.11 0.76 3.75
C SER A 63 31.93 0.21 4.54
N VAL A 64 31.05 -0.53 3.87
CA VAL A 64 29.89 -1.17 4.52
C VAL A 64 30.32 -2.11 5.65
N ALA A 65 31.43 -2.84 5.48
CA ALA A 65 31.98 -3.69 6.51
C ALA A 65 32.42 -2.88 7.75
N GLU A 66 33.11 -1.76 7.55
CA GLU A 66 33.53 -0.88 8.65
C GLU A 66 32.33 -0.28 9.39
N TRP A 67 31.26 0.10 8.67
CA TRP A 67 30.00 0.49 9.30
C TRP A 67 29.47 -0.61 10.19
N LEU A 68 29.35 -1.85 9.70
CA LEU A 68 28.83 -2.97 10.48
C LEU A 68 29.73 -3.38 11.67
N GLU A 69 30.97 -2.93 11.74
CA GLU A 69 31.83 -3.06 12.94
C GLU A 69 31.52 -2.00 14.01
N MET A 70 30.89 -0.89 13.65
CA MET A 70 30.49 0.15 14.59
C MET A 70 29.26 -0.28 15.40
N ARG A 71 29.18 0.17 16.66
CA ARG A 71 28.06 -0.11 17.56
C ARG A 71 26.70 0.37 17.01
N THR A 72 26.69 1.48 16.29
CA THR A 72 25.50 2.12 15.67
C THR A 72 25.50 1.98 14.15
N GLY A 73 26.29 1.03 13.63
CA GLY A 73 26.57 0.90 12.22
C GLY A 73 25.36 0.60 11.36
N LEU A 74 24.50 -0.30 11.83
CA LEU A 74 23.28 -0.69 11.12
C LEU A 74 22.30 0.48 11.07
N GLU A 75 22.12 1.21 12.17
CA GLU A 75 21.25 2.38 12.22
C GLU A 75 21.77 3.49 11.29
N GLU A 76 23.08 3.80 11.32
CA GLU A 76 23.69 4.78 10.41
C GLU A 76 23.53 4.40 8.93
N LEU A 77 23.65 3.10 8.61
CA LEU A 77 23.41 2.55 7.29
C LEU A 77 21.94 2.73 6.87
N THR A 78 20.97 2.38 7.73
CA THR A 78 19.53 2.56 7.46
C THR A 78 19.18 4.02 7.23
N PHE A 79 19.67 4.94 8.06
CA PHE A 79 19.45 6.38 7.84
C PHE A 79 20.06 6.86 6.52
N THR A 80 21.24 6.35 6.17
CA THR A 80 21.88 6.73 4.90
C THR A 80 21.09 6.22 3.70
N THR A 81 20.61 4.98 3.70
CA THR A 81 19.83 4.41 2.60
C THR A 81 18.48 5.11 2.47
N GLN A 82 17.79 5.42 3.58
CA GLN A 82 16.58 6.26 3.58
C GLN A 82 16.86 7.63 2.94
N ARG A 83 17.94 8.29 3.34
CA ARG A 83 18.31 9.60 2.78
C ARG A 83 18.55 9.51 1.28
N LEU A 84 19.29 8.50 0.81
CA LEU A 84 19.50 8.28 -0.63
C LEU A 84 18.17 8.06 -1.36
N TYR A 85 17.26 7.29 -0.77
CA TYR A 85 15.91 7.08 -1.30
C TYR A 85 15.13 8.41 -1.43
N PHE A 86 15.12 9.24 -0.39
CA PHE A 86 14.44 10.55 -0.42
C PHE A 86 15.11 11.56 -1.37
N LYS A 87 16.43 11.46 -1.58
CA LYS A 87 17.15 12.21 -2.63
C LYS A 87 16.92 11.67 -4.05
N LYS A 88 16.13 10.60 -4.20
CA LYS A 88 15.86 9.88 -5.45
C LYS A 88 17.12 9.25 -6.07
N GLU A 89 18.15 9.01 -5.27
CA GLU A 89 19.36 8.27 -5.65
C GLU A 89 19.12 6.76 -5.50
N TYR A 90 18.06 6.26 -6.13
CA TYR A 90 17.53 4.92 -5.92
C TYR A 90 18.55 3.81 -6.22
N SER A 91 19.35 3.93 -7.29
CA SER A 91 20.38 2.93 -7.61
C SER A 91 21.43 2.83 -6.50
N ARG A 92 21.94 3.96 -5.98
CA ARG A 92 22.88 3.96 -4.84
C ARG A 92 22.26 3.39 -3.57
N ALA A 93 20.99 3.72 -3.29
CA ALA A 93 20.28 3.18 -2.13
C ALA A 93 20.16 1.66 -2.22
N ALA A 94 19.75 1.13 -3.38
CA ALA A 94 19.66 -0.31 -3.63
C ALA A 94 21.04 -0.99 -3.52
N ASP A 95 22.08 -0.45 -4.16
CA ASP A 95 23.43 -1.02 -4.12
C ASP A 95 23.99 -1.10 -2.70
N LEU A 96 23.75 -0.05 -1.90
CA LEU A 96 24.18 0.00 -0.51
C LEU A 96 23.45 -1.05 0.35
N CYS A 97 22.13 -1.19 0.19
CA CYS A 97 21.36 -2.26 0.84
C CYS A 97 21.85 -3.66 0.39
N ARG A 98 22.11 -3.87 -0.91
CA ARG A 98 22.55 -5.15 -1.47
C ARG A 98 23.90 -5.59 -0.90
N GLN A 99 24.82 -4.64 -0.69
CA GLN A 99 26.12 -4.91 -0.06
C GLN A 99 25.99 -5.22 1.43
N ALA A 100 25.13 -4.49 2.14
CA ALA A 100 25.02 -4.62 3.59
C ALA A 100 24.30 -5.89 4.06
N VAL A 101 23.26 -6.31 3.34
CA VAL A 101 22.40 -7.42 3.78
C VAL A 101 23.18 -8.72 4.01
N PRO A 102 23.98 -9.23 3.05
CA PRO A 102 24.76 -10.45 3.24
C PRO A 102 25.78 -10.32 4.38
N LEU A 103 26.51 -9.20 4.44
CA LEU A 103 27.53 -8.97 5.47
C LEU A 103 26.92 -8.96 6.89
N TYR A 104 25.74 -8.35 7.04
CA TYR A 104 25.05 -8.33 8.32
C TYR A 104 24.56 -9.73 8.71
N VAL A 105 24.01 -10.48 7.74
CA VAL A 105 23.51 -11.85 7.98
C VAL A 105 24.65 -12.78 8.37
N ASP A 106 25.77 -12.75 7.64
CA ASP A 106 26.94 -13.60 7.91
C ASP A 106 27.49 -13.36 9.33
N LYS A 107 27.53 -12.09 9.76
CA LYS A 107 28.00 -11.69 11.09
C LYS A 107 27.06 -12.09 12.23
N ASN A 108 25.75 -12.17 11.97
CA ASN A 108 24.72 -12.37 12.99
C ASN A 108 23.95 -13.69 12.85
N SER A 109 24.55 -14.69 12.20
CA SER A 109 23.92 -15.96 11.77
C SER A 109 23.17 -16.74 12.86
N SER A 110 23.44 -16.52 14.16
CA SER A 110 22.73 -17.18 15.27
C SER A 110 21.52 -16.41 15.81
N ASN A 111 21.40 -15.11 15.55
CA ASN A 111 20.36 -14.22 16.10
C ASN A 111 20.04 -13.10 15.11
N LEU A 112 19.59 -13.47 13.91
CA LEU A 112 19.05 -12.49 12.98
C LEU A 112 17.92 -11.74 13.67
N ARG A 113 18.19 -10.50 14.08
CA ARG A 113 17.13 -9.55 14.45
C ARG A 113 16.41 -9.20 13.18
N VAL A 114 15.49 -10.08 12.80
CA VAL A 114 14.61 -9.99 11.64
C VAL A 114 14.05 -8.58 11.48
N ALA A 115 13.64 -7.96 12.59
CA ALA A 115 13.12 -6.59 12.60
C ALA A 115 14.14 -5.53 12.13
N SER A 116 15.42 -5.67 12.51
CA SER A 116 16.44 -4.65 12.27
C SER A 116 16.90 -4.58 10.81
N ILE A 117 16.88 -5.70 10.09
CA ILE A 117 17.25 -5.74 8.66
C ILE A 117 16.05 -5.55 7.73
N ARG A 118 14.83 -5.79 8.22
CA ARG A 118 13.58 -5.69 7.43
C ARG A 118 13.47 -4.33 6.74
N GLU A 119 13.72 -3.26 7.46
CA GLU A 119 13.65 -1.89 6.91
C GLU A 119 14.64 -1.66 5.76
N LEU A 120 15.88 -2.16 5.88
CA LEU A 120 16.87 -2.08 4.80
C LEU A 120 16.42 -2.87 3.56
N LEU A 121 15.82 -4.05 3.76
CA LEU A 121 15.28 -4.86 2.67
C LEU A 121 14.13 -4.13 1.96
N GLU A 122 13.23 -3.49 2.71
CA GLU A 122 12.11 -2.74 2.14
C GLU A 122 12.58 -1.52 1.35
N ILE A 123 13.49 -0.73 1.91
CA ILE A 123 14.07 0.44 1.22
C ILE A 123 14.84 0.00 -0.02
N GLY A 124 15.65 -1.06 0.09
CA GLY A 124 16.42 -1.61 -1.02
C GLY A 124 15.50 -2.06 -2.16
N ALA A 125 14.46 -2.84 -1.85
CA ALA A 125 13.49 -3.30 -2.84
C ALA A 125 12.71 -2.14 -3.46
N LYS A 126 12.18 -1.21 -2.67
CA LYS A 126 11.46 -0.04 -3.18
C LYS A 126 12.35 0.82 -4.08
N SER A 127 13.61 1.00 -3.71
CA SER A 127 14.59 1.68 -4.56
C SER A 127 14.80 0.96 -5.89
N ALA A 128 14.99 -0.36 -5.87
CA ALA A 128 15.14 -1.18 -7.06
C ALA A 128 13.91 -1.14 -7.97
N MET A 129 12.70 -1.18 -7.39
CA MET A 129 11.43 -1.05 -8.13
C MET A 129 11.27 0.30 -8.84
N LYS A 130 11.86 1.37 -8.30
CA LYS A 130 11.83 2.72 -8.90
C LYS A 130 12.75 2.85 -10.11
N VAL A 131 13.79 2.03 -10.21
CA VAL A 131 14.73 1.98 -11.35
C VAL A 131 14.54 0.76 -12.26
N ASP A 132 13.46 0.00 -12.05
CA ASP A 132 13.11 -1.23 -12.78
C ASP A 132 14.22 -2.30 -12.77
N ASP A 133 14.99 -2.36 -11.69
CA ASP A 133 16.03 -3.38 -11.49
C ASP A 133 15.43 -4.64 -10.85
N LEU A 134 14.85 -5.50 -11.68
CA LEU A 134 14.16 -6.71 -11.26
C LEU A 134 15.08 -7.72 -10.56
N GLU A 135 16.38 -7.72 -10.85
CA GLU A 135 17.35 -8.60 -10.19
C GLU A 135 17.49 -8.21 -8.71
N ASN A 136 17.61 -6.90 -8.45
CA ASN A 136 17.65 -6.40 -7.08
C ASN A 136 16.32 -6.60 -6.35
N VAL A 137 15.17 -6.42 -7.03
CA VAL A 137 13.86 -6.71 -6.42
C VAL A 137 13.76 -8.18 -5.99
N GLU A 138 14.16 -9.12 -6.83
CA GLU A 138 14.15 -10.56 -6.51
C GLU A 138 15.09 -10.87 -5.34
N PHE A 139 16.29 -10.28 -5.34
CA PHE A 139 17.27 -10.44 -4.26
C PHE A 139 16.68 -10.00 -2.91
N PHE A 140 16.13 -8.79 -2.84
CA PHE A 140 15.57 -8.28 -1.59
C PHE A 140 14.31 -9.04 -1.17
N TYR A 141 13.44 -9.39 -2.12
CA TYR A 141 12.26 -10.21 -1.85
C TYR A 141 12.63 -11.55 -1.23
N GLY A 142 13.65 -12.25 -1.77
CA GLY A 142 14.10 -13.54 -1.25
C GLY A 142 14.54 -13.47 0.21
N TRP A 143 15.31 -12.44 0.58
CA TRP A 143 15.69 -12.19 1.98
C TRP A 143 14.51 -11.78 2.86
N TYR A 144 13.58 -10.99 2.31
CA TYR A 144 12.41 -10.52 3.04
C TYR A 144 11.45 -11.67 3.40
N VAL A 145 11.27 -12.64 2.52
CA VAL A 145 10.46 -13.84 2.81
C VAL A 145 11.05 -14.64 3.98
N GLN A 146 12.38 -14.74 4.08
CA GLN A 146 13.06 -15.44 5.18
C GLN A 146 12.87 -14.74 6.54
N CYS A 147 12.62 -13.43 6.52
CA CYS A 147 12.30 -12.69 7.74
C CYS A 147 10.97 -13.17 8.35
N GLY A 148 10.02 -13.64 7.54
CA GLY A 148 8.69 -14.00 8.00
C GLY A 148 7.92 -12.80 8.55
N GLY A 149 6.62 -12.98 8.73
CA GLY A 149 5.71 -11.97 9.23
C GLY A 149 4.27 -12.31 8.88
N ASN A 150 3.33 -11.78 9.66
CA ASN A 150 1.90 -11.89 9.38
C ASN A 150 1.16 -10.57 9.64
N ASN A 151 1.86 -9.44 9.69
CA ASN A 151 1.22 -8.14 9.85
C ASN A 151 0.83 -7.56 8.47
N PRO A 152 -0.06 -6.54 8.43
CA PRO A 152 -0.50 -5.97 7.16
C PRO A 152 0.65 -5.38 6.35
N GLY A 153 1.58 -4.65 6.99
CA GLY A 153 2.75 -4.07 6.32
C GLY A 153 3.60 -5.10 5.56
N TYR A 154 3.79 -6.27 6.16
CA TYR A 154 4.51 -7.39 5.55
C TYR A 154 3.81 -7.91 4.29
N ASN A 155 2.50 -8.20 4.38
CA ASN A 155 1.72 -8.69 3.24
C ASN A 155 1.64 -7.65 2.12
N TYR A 156 1.48 -6.38 2.47
CA TYR A 156 1.48 -5.27 1.51
C TYR A 156 2.78 -5.19 0.72
N PHE A 157 3.92 -5.19 1.41
CA PHE A 157 5.23 -5.13 0.77
C PHE A 157 5.47 -6.33 -0.16
N GLN A 158 5.14 -7.54 0.29
CA GLN A 158 5.27 -8.73 -0.55
C GLN A 158 4.43 -8.61 -1.82
N ALA A 159 3.18 -8.16 -1.70
CA ALA A 159 2.30 -7.96 -2.85
C ALA A 159 2.87 -6.95 -3.86
N GLU A 160 3.44 -5.84 -3.38
CA GLU A 160 4.08 -4.82 -4.21
C GLU A 160 5.29 -5.40 -4.97
N ALA A 161 6.18 -6.10 -4.26
CA ALA A 161 7.35 -6.75 -4.86
C ALA A 161 6.96 -7.81 -5.89
N LEU A 162 6.01 -8.69 -5.55
CA LEU A 162 5.51 -9.74 -6.45
C LEU A 162 4.84 -9.17 -7.70
N THR A 163 4.09 -8.07 -7.56
CA THR A 163 3.50 -7.36 -8.70
C THR A 163 4.59 -6.88 -9.66
N LYS A 164 5.65 -6.27 -9.12
CA LYS A 164 6.80 -5.81 -9.91
C LYS A 164 7.57 -6.94 -10.58
N LEU A 165 7.73 -8.07 -9.90
CA LEU A 165 8.32 -9.29 -10.45
C LEU A 165 7.39 -10.02 -11.45
N GLY A 166 6.17 -9.53 -11.66
CA GLY A 166 5.21 -10.11 -12.59
C GLY A 166 4.53 -11.38 -12.10
N ARG A 167 4.68 -11.75 -10.82
CA ARG A 167 4.07 -12.90 -10.14
C ARG A 167 2.67 -12.54 -9.62
N LEU A 168 1.76 -12.26 -10.55
CA LEU A 168 0.50 -11.57 -10.28
C LEU A 168 -0.47 -12.38 -9.40
N ASP A 169 -0.48 -13.70 -9.54
CA ASP A 169 -1.30 -14.62 -8.74
C ASP A 169 -0.89 -14.59 -7.26
N GLN A 170 0.42 -14.65 -6.99
CA GLN A 170 0.96 -14.56 -5.64
C GLN A 170 0.75 -13.17 -5.03
N ALA A 171 0.89 -12.12 -5.84
CA ALA A 171 0.62 -10.76 -5.38
C ALA A 171 -0.85 -10.59 -4.93
N LEU A 172 -1.80 -11.17 -5.66
CA LEU A 172 -3.21 -11.11 -5.32
C LEU A 172 -3.50 -11.81 -3.99
N ASP A 173 -2.89 -12.98 -3.76
CA ASP A 173 -3.00 -13.69 -2.48
C ASP A 173 -2.49 -12.82 -1.31
N GLN A 174 -1.36 -12.14 -1.47
CA GLN A 174 -0.81 -11.27 -0.42
C GLN A 174 -1.69 -10.04 -0.15
N TYR A 175 -2.26 -9.40 -1.17
CA TYR A 175 -3.23 -8.32 -0.96
C TYR A 175 -4.51 -8.80 -0.25
N ILE A 176 -4.95 -10.03 -0.49
CA ILE A 176 -6.11 -10.59 0.23
C ILE A 176 -5.76 -10.83 1.70
N ARG A 177 -4.59 -11.42 2.00
CA ARG A 177 -4.12 -11.58 3.39
C ARG A 177 -3.99 -10.26 4.14
N TYR A 178 -3.63 -9.19 3.42
CA TYR A 178 -3.69 -7.84 3.97
C TYR A 178 -5.13 -7.45 4.34
N LEU A 179 -6.08 -7.59 3.41
CA LEU A 179 -7.47 -7.21 3.62
C LEU A 179 -8.22 -8.10 4.63
N GLU A 180 -7.75 -9.32 4.89
CA GLU A 180 -8.27 -10.14 5.99
C GLU A 180 -8.09 -9.45 7.35
N GLN A 181 -7.02 -8.65 7.49
CA GLN A 181 -6.68 -7.88 8.69
C GLN A 181 -7.19 -6.43 8.62
N ARG A 182 -7.23 -5.83 7.42
CA ARG A 182 -7.68 -4.45 7.18
C ARG A 182 -8.71 -4.38 6.06
N ARG A 183 -9.94 -4.81 6.36
CA ARG A 183 -11.00 -5.08 5.37
C ARG A 183 -11.41 -3.88 4.51
N HIS A 184 -11.29 -2.68 5.08
CA HIS A 184 -11.79 -1.44 4.49
C HIS A 184 -10.65 -0.52 4.02
N ASP A 185 -9.56 -1.09 3.52
CA ASP A 185 -8.48 -0.30 2.92
C ASP A 185 -8.75 -0.03 1.42
N ALA A 186 -9.24 1.18 1.12
CA ALA A 186 -9.58 1.58 -0.24
C ALA A 186 -8.40 1.49 -1.21
N GLN A 187 -7.19 1.80 -0.76
CA GLN A 187 -6.00 1.82 -1.62
C GLN A 187 -5.65 0.40 -2.08
N ILE A 188 -5.82 -0.60 -1.21
CA ILE A 188 -5.55 -2.00 -1.56
C ILE A 188 -6.60 -2.53 -2.54
N TRP A 189 -7.86 -2.16 -2.38
CA TRP A 189 -8.89 -2.51 -3.36
C TRP A 189 -8.62 -1.91 -4.75
N GLU A 190 -8.07 -0.70 -4.83
CA GLU A 190 -7.60 -0.13 -6.10
C GLU A 190 -6.47 -0.96 -6.71
N LEU A 191 -5.47 -1.34 -5.90
CA LEU A 191 -4.33 -2.16 -6.35
C LEU A 191 -4.79 -3.54 -6.84
N ILE A 192 -5.75 -4.18 -6.16
CA ILE A 192 -6.39 -5.41 -6.62
C ILE A 192 -7.08 -5.20 -7.97
N GLY A 193 -7.80 -4.09 -8.14
CA GLY A 193 -8.44 -3.73 -9.42
C GLY A 193 -7.42 -3.67 -10.56
N GLY A 194 -6.33 -2.94 -10.38
CA GLY A 194 -5.23 -2.86 -11.36
C GLY A 194 -4.58 -4.23 -11.63
N LEU A 195 -4.37 -5.04 -10.60
CA LEU A 195 -3.79 -6.37 -10.71
C LEU A 195 -4.67 -7.33 -11.52
N LEU A 196 -5.98 -7.30 -11.32
CA LEU A 196 -6.95 -8.11 -12.06
C LEU A 196 -6.99 -7.74 -13.55
N VAL A 197 -6.83 -6.46 -13.90
CA VAL A 197 -6.66 -6.03 -15.31
C VAL A 197 -5.42 -6.67 -15.91
N ALA A 198 -4.28 -6.60 -15.21
CA ALA A 198 -3.01 -7.16 -15.67
C ALA A 198 -3.09 -8.70 -15.83
N ILE A 199 -3.77 -9.40 -14.92
CA ILE A 199 -4.01 -10.85 -15.03
C ILE A 199 -4.83 -11.17 -16.29
N GLY A 200 -5.91 -10.41 -16.54
CA GLY A 200 -6.73 -10.55 -17.74
C GLY A 200 -5.93 -10.32 -19.02
N GLU A 201 -5.08 -9.29 -19.06
CA GLU A 201 -4.23 -8.96 -20.22
C GLU A 201 -3.19 -10.04 -20.54
N LYS A 202 -2.52 -10.57 -19.52
CA LYS A 202 -1.51 -11.64 -19.67
C LYS A 202 -2.13 -13.00 -20.03
N ARG A 203 -3.46 -13.13 -19.99
CA ARG A 203 -4.20 -14.39 -20.25
C ARG A 203 -3.67 -15.56 -19.42
N MET A 204 -3.43 -15.33 -18.12
CA MET A 204 -2.91 -16.37 -17.23
C MET A 204 -3.82 -17.61 -17.21
N CYS A 205 -5.14 -17.42 -17.39
CA CYS A 205 -6.12 -18.50 -17.59
C CYS A 205 -6.62 -18.48 -19.04
N LYS A 206 -6.12 -19.40 -19.87
CA LYS A 206 -6.43 -19.45 -21.33
C LYS A 206 -7.92 -19.58 -21.64
N ASN A 207 -8.68 -20.19 -20.75
CA ASN A 207 -10.09 -20.53 -20.96
C ASN A 207 -11.05 -19.53 -20.32
N VAL A 208 -10.56 -18.62 -19.47
CA VAL A 208 -11.39 -17.59 -18.85
C VAL A 208 -11.51 -16.42 -19.82
N PRO A 209 -12.72 -16.03 -20.25
CA PRO A 209 -12.91 -14.85 -21.06
C PRO A 209 -12.34 -13.60 -20.37
N GLN A 210 -11.55 -12.80 -21.09
CA GLN A 210 -10.95 -11.55 -20.58
C GLN A 210 -11.97 -10.60 -19.94
N VAL A 211 -13.18 -10.56 -20.49
CA VAL A 211 -14.28 -9.73 -19.98
C VAL A 211 -14.61 -10.02 -18.51
N LEU A 212 -14.47 -11.26 -18.04
CA LEU A 212 -14.78 -11.61 -16.65
C LEU A 212 -13.75 -11.01 -15.67
N TRP A 213 -12.46 -11.00 -16.06
CA TRP A 213 -11.41 -10.34 -15.28
C TRP A 213 -11.64 -8.84 -15.18
N TRP A 214 -12.02 -8.21 -16.28
CA TRP A 214 -12.31 -6.78 -16.30
C TRP A 214 -13.54 -6.42 -15.46
N ARG A 215 -14.58 -7.27 -15.43
CA ARG A 215 -15.72 -7.08 -14.52
C ARG A 215 -15.32 -7.16 -13.05
N LEU A 216 -14.47 -8.12 -12.67
CA LEU A 216 -13.92 -8.20 -11.31
C LEU A 216 -13.09 -6.98 -10.95
N ALA A 217 -12.21 -6.55 -11.87
CA ALA A 217 -11.41 -5.34 -11.70
C ALA A 217 -12.31 -4.11 -11.48
N LEU A 218 -13.36 -3.97 -12.27
CA LEU A 218 -14.34 -2.91 -12.14
C LEU A 218 -15.06 -2.96 -10.79
N GLY A 219 -15.45 -4.15 -10.33
CA GLY A 219 -16.03 -4.34 -9.00
C GLY A 219 -15.09 -3.90 -7.87
N ALA A 220 -13.82 -4.27 -7.93
CA ALA A 220 -12.81 -3.84 -6.96
C ALA A 220 -12.61 -2.32 -6.94
N LEU A 221 -12.58 -1.67 -8.11
CA LEU A 221 -12.47 -0.20 -8.22
C LEU A 221 -13.70 0.53 -7.68
N VAL A 222 -14.91 0.03 -7.97
CA VAL A 222 -16.16 0.56 -7.41
C VAL A 222 -16.16 0.44 -5.89
N PHE A 223 -15.72 -0.70 -5.37
CA PHE A 223 -15.65 -0.93 -3.92
C PHE A 223 -14.62 -0.03 -3.23
N SER A 224 -13.45 0.16 -3.84
CA SER A 224 -12.44 1.14 -3.41
C SER A 224 -13.04 2.55 -3.29
N HIS A 225 -13.74 3.00 -4.33
CA HIS A 225 -14.41 4.30 -4.33
C HIS A 225 -15.45 4.42 -3.21
N TRP A 226 -16.28 3.38 -3.00
CA TRP A 226 -17.27 3.36 -1.94
C TRP A 226 -16.68 3.41 -0.53
N ILE A 227 -15.53 2.79 -0.30
CA ILE A 227 -14.82 2.90 0.98
C ILE A 227 -14.27 4.31 1.16
N ALA A 228 -13.75 4.94 0.10
CA ALA A 228 -13.15 6.26 0.16
C ALA A 228 -14.17 7.40 0.38
N LEU A 229 -15.42 7.22 -0.07
CA LEU A 229 -16.49 8.23 0.02
C LEU A 229 -16.91 8.63 1.45
N PRO A 230 -17.30 7.70 2.35
CA PRO A 230 -17.89 8.03 3.64
C PRO A 230 -16.86 8.32 4.73
N ASN A 231 -15.58 8.54 4.41
CA ASN A 231 -14.52 8.58 5.42
C ASN A 231 -14.62 9.84 6.31
N LYS A 232 -15.47 9.74 7.35
CA LYS A 232 -15.88 10.81 8.28
C LYS A 232 -14.71 11.42 9.06
N GLY A 233 -13.60 10.70 9.20
CA GLY A 233 -12.38 11.15 9.88
C GLY A 233 -11.61 12.22 9.12
N TRP A 234 -11.91 12.42 7.83
CA TRP A 234 -11.35 13.53 7.07
C TRP A 234 -12.07 14.79 7.53
N ARG A 235 -11.49 15.50 8.50
CA ARG A 235 -11.90 16.87 8.87
C ARG A 235 -12.10 17.65 7.57
N SER A 236 -13.07 18.56 7.54
CA SER A 236 -13.45 19.38 6.37
C SER A 236 -12.36 20.39 5.95
N ASP A 237 -11.10 19.98 6.00
CA ASP A 237 -9.97 20.71 5.49
C ASP A 237 -9.98 20.61 3.96
N GLU A 238 -9.71 21.73 3.31
CA GLU A 238 -9.64 21.85 1.87
C GLU A 238 -8.63 20.88 1.26
N LEU A 239 -7.50 20.62 1.97
CA LEU A 239 -6.49 19.67 1.54
C LEU A 239 -7.03 18.23 1.49
N ALA A 240 -7.85 17.86 2.47
CA ALA A 240 -8.46 16.54 2.57
C ALA A 240 -9.47 16.34 1.42
N GLU A 241 -10.31 17.34 1.15
CA GLU A 241 -11.24 17.31 0.02
C GLU A 241 -10.52 17.20 -1.33
N ARG A 242 -9.44 18.00 -1.53
CA ARG A 242 -8.63 17.93 -2.77
C ARG A 242 -8.03 16.54 -3.00
N ARG A 243 -7.49 15.91 -1.94
CA ARG A 243 -6.93 14.55 -2.01
C ARG A 243 -8.03 13.51 -2.33
N ARG A 244 -9.21 13.63 -1.72
CA ARG A 244 -10.36 12.76 -2.02
C ARG A 244 -10.78 12.89 -3.49
N GLN A 245 -10.91 14.12 -3.99
CA GLN A 245 -11.27 14.39 -5.39
C GLN A 245 -10.21 13.87 -6.37
N ALA A 246 -8.92 14.06 -6.06
CA ALA A 246 -7.83 13.53 -6.88
C ALA A 246 -7.86 12.00 -6.93
N HIS A 247 -8.08 11.34 -5.79
CA HIS A 247 -8.23 9.88 -5.71
C HIS A 247 -9.46 9.39 -6.49
N ALA A 248 -10.63 10.02 -6.31
CA ALA A 248 -11.85 9.68 -7.04
C ALA A 248 -11.68 9.87 -8.56
N THR A 249 -11.07 10.97 -8.99
CA THR A 249 -10.77 11.24 -10.41
C THR A 249 -9.87 10.15 -11.01
N ARG A 250 -8.83 9.74 -10.27
CA ARG A 250 -7.94 8.64 -10.69
C ARG A 250 -8.69 7.32 -10.81
N LEU A 251 -9.52 6.97 -9.82
CA LEU A 251 -10.35 5.75 -9.85
C LEU A 251 -11.35 5.77 -11.01
N ILE A 252 -12.01 6.90 -11.28
CA ILE A 252 -12.90 7.07 -12.43
C ILE A 252 -12.13 6.83 -13.73
N SER A 253 -10.95 7.43 -13.88
CA SER A 253 -10.11 7.24 -15.07
C SER A 253 -9.76 5.77 -15.29
N GLN A 254 -9.34 5.06 -14.23
CA GLN A 254 -9.06 3.63 -14.30
C GLN A 254 -10.32 2.82 -14.64
N ALA A 255 -11.45 3.09 -13.98
CA ALA A 255 -12.71 2.39 -14.20
C ALA A 255 -13.24 2.57 -15.62
N VAL A 256 -13.16 3.79 -16.18
CA VAL A 256 -13.51 4.07 -17.58
C VAL A 256 -12.61 3.27 -18.53
N ASN A 257 -11.29 3.27 -18.30
CA ASN A 257 -10.36 2.49 -19.12
C ASN A 257 -10.65 0.97 -19.08
N VAL A 258 -11.10 0.45 -17.94
CA VAL A 258 -11.54 -0.95 -17.82
C VAL A 258 -12.88 -1.17 -18.53
N LEU A 259 -13.81 -0.23 -18.41
CA LEU A 259 -15.13 -0.29 -19.05
C LEU A 259 -15.03 -0.33 -20.57
N ASP A 260 -14.13 0.43 -21.19
CA ASP A 260 -13.92 0.37 -22.65
C ASP A 260 -13.37 -0.99 -23.11
N LYS A 261 -12.62 -1.69 -22.25
CA LYS A 261 -12.19 -3.05 -22.53
C LYS A 261 -13.37 -4.02 -22.47
N VAL A 262 -14.28 -3.85 -21.51
CA VAL A 262 -15.52 -4.66 -21.40
C VAL A 262 -16.45 -4.44 -22.60
N GLU A 263 -16.60 -3.19 -23.07
CA GLU A 263 -17.51 -2.80 -24.16
C GLU A 263 -16.78 -2.11 -25.34
N PRO A 264 -15.92 -2.79 -26.11
CA PRO A 264 -15.08 -2.14 -27.13
C PRO A 264 -15.85 -1.50 -28.30
N ASN A 265 -17.13 -1.84 -28.47
CA ASN A 265 -18.00 -1.30 -29.52
C ASN A 265 -18.88 -0.13 -29.04
N ALA A 266 -18.79 0.25 -27.77
CA ALA A 266 -19.51 1.40 -27.24
C ALA A 266 -18.66 2.66 -27.42
N ALA A 267 -19.28 3.76 -27.87
CA ALA A 267 -18.75 5.11 -27.68
C ALA A 267 -18.76 5.49 -26.19
N SER A 268 -18.18 4.67 -25.31
CA SER A 268 -18.26 4.72 -23.85
C SER A 268 -17.44 5.87 -23.28
N LEU A 269 -16.16 5.99 -23.65
CA LEU A 269 -15.31 7.15 -23.31
C LEU A 269 -15.94 8.49 -23.68
N ALA A 270 -16.43 8.61 -24.93
CA ALA A 270 -17.05 9.84 -25.42
C ALA A 270 -18.32 10.22 -24.63
N ARG A 271 -19.02 9.22 -24.07
CA ARG A 271 -20.22 9.44 -23.24
C ARG A 271 -19.86 9.74 -21.78
N CYS A 272 -18.88 9.02 -21.22
CA CYS A 272 -18.47 9.17 -19.82
C CYS A 272 -17.86 10.54 -19.54
N GLY A 273 -17.13 11.15 -20.49
CA GLY A 273 -16.57 12.50 -20.33
C GLY A 273 -17.61 13.61 -20.11
N SER A 274 -18.90 13.33 -20.35
CA SER A 274 -20.02 14.26 -20.12
C SER A 274 -20.94 13.84 -18.95
N MET A 275 -20.70 12.67 -18.36
CA MET A 275 -21.53 12.13 -17.28
C MET A 275 -21.13 12.74 -15.93
N ARG A 276 -22.11 12.90 -15.04
CA ARG A 276 -21.83 13.19 -13.63
C ARG A 276 -21.13 11.98 -13.00
N GLU A 277 -20.26 12.23 -12.03
CA GLU A 277 -19.53 11.19 -11.28
C GLU A 277 -20.45 10.07 -10.79
N ASP A 278 -21.57 10.40 -10.15
CA ASP A 278 -22.54 9.41 -9.67
C ASP A 278 -23.05 8.49 -10.78
N ALA A 279 -23.30 9.04 -11.98
CA ALA A 279 -23.81 8.28 -13.11
C ALA A 279 -22.75 7.31 -13.66
N ILE A 280 -21.47 7.69 -13.63
CA ILE A 280 -20.36 6.82 -14.01
C ILE A 280 -20.29 5.64 -13.04
N TRP A 281 -20.35 5.89 -11.73
CA TRP A 281 -20.29 4.84 -10.72
C TRP A 281 -21.50 3.90 -10.75
N GLN A 282 -22.71 4.40 -11.02
CA GLN A 282 -23.88 3.54 -11.24
C GLN A 282 -23.72 2.64 -12.46
N LYS A 283 -23.16 3.17 -13.56
CA LYS A 283 -22.85 2.35 -14.75
C LYS A 283 -21.79 1.29 -14.41
N CYS A 284 -20.70 1.68 -13.76
CA CYS A 284 -19.63 0.76 -13.37
C CYS A 284 -20.15 -0.36 -12.45
N LYS A 285 -21.01 -0.02 -11.49
CA LYS A 285 -21.67 -0.98 -10.61
C LYS A 285 -22.50 -1.99 -11.41
N ALA A 286 -23.34 -1.53 -12.33
CA ALA A 286 -24.16 -2.41 -13.15
C ALA A 286 -23.29 -3.41 -13.94
N GLU A 287 -22.22 -2.92 -14.57
CA GLU A 287 -21.32 -3.74 -15.40
C GLU A 287 -20.36 -4.63 -14.60
N SER A 288 -20.08 -4.29 -13.34
CA SER A 288 -19.23 -5.11 -12.46
C SER A 288 -19.89 -6.42 -12.01
N THR A 289 -21.22 -6.54 -12.18
CA THR A 289 -21.94 -7.74 -11.75
C THR A 289 -21.57 -8.95 -12.61
N LEU A 290 -21.20 -10.03 -11.94
CA LEU A 290 -21.02 -11.34 -12.55
C LEU A 290 -22.27 -12.18 -12.32
N ASP A 291 -22.84 -12.74 -13.39
CA ASP A 291 -23.88 -13.75 -13.27
C ASP A 291 -23.31 -15.05 -12.66
N GLU A 292 -24.20 -15.89 -12.14
CA GLU A 292 -23.80 -17.13 -11.47
C GLU A 292 -22.96 -18.03 -12.39
N LEU A 293 -23.31 -18.09 -13.67
CA LEU A 293 -22.56 -18.84 -14.68
C LEU A 293 -21.15 -18.28 -14.90
N GLY A 294 -21.01 -16.96 -15.01
CA GLY A 294 -19.70 -16.30 -15.14
C GLY A 294 -18.82 -16.52 -13.91
N GLN A 295 -19.41 -16.50 -12.70
CA GLN A 295 -18.69 -16.83 -11.48
C GLN A 295 -18.21 -18.30 -11.49
N GLN A 296 -19.09 -19.25 -11.80
CA GLN A 296 -18.75 -20.67 -11.85
C GLN A 296 -17.66 -20.95 -12.90
N LEU A 297 -17.75 -20.37 -14.09
CA LEU A 297 -16.75 -20.52 -15.15
C LEU A 297 -15.38 -20.00 -14.70
N LEU A 298 -15.36 -18.83 -14.07
CA LEU A 298 -14.12 -18.22 -13.61
C LEU A 298 -13.47 -19.04 -12.49
N LEU A 299 -14.27 -19.59 -11.58
CA LEU A 299 -13.78 -20.44 -10.49
C LEU A 299 -13.31 -21.83 -10.95
N HIS A 300 -13.93 -22.39 -11.99
CA HIS A 300 -13.57 -23.70 -12.53
C HIS A 300 -12.24 -23.67 -13.30
N GLU A 301 -11.98 -22.59 -14.05
CA GLU A 301 -10.83 -22.50 -14.96
C GLU A 301 -9.59 -21.84 -14.33
N CYS A 302 -9.70 -21.29 -13.12
CA CYS A 302 -8.57 -20.76 -12.37
C CYS A 302 -7.81 -21.89 -11.65
N ALA A 303 -6.48 -21.78 -11.58
CA ALA A 303 -5.67 -22.64 -10.71
C ALA A 303 -6.09 -22.44 -9.24
N GLU A 304 -5.99 -23.48 -8.40
CA GLU A 304 -6.51 -23.45 -7.02
C GLU A 304 -6.12 -22.23 -6.18
N PRO A 305 -4.85 -21.75 -6.18
CA PRO A 305 -4.47 -20.56 -5.40
C PRO A 305 -5.26 -19.32 -5.83
N LEU A 306 -5.33 -19.09 -7.14
CA LEU A 306 -6.05 -17.97 -7.75
C LEU A 306 -7.57 -18.10 -7.58
N ALA A 307 -8.11 -19.31 -7.68
CA ALA A 307 -9.54 -19.57 -7.48
C ALA A 307 -9.97 -19.22 -6.04
N THR A 308 -9.13 -19.52 -5.04
CA THR A 308 -9.40 -19.18 -3.63
C THR A 308 -9.45 -17.67 -3.43
N SER A 309 -8.44 -16.96 -3.94
CA SER A 309 -8.39 -15.50 -3.92
C SER A 309 -9.63 -14.87 -4.58
N ILE A 310 -10.07 -15.41 -5.71
CA ILE A 310 -11.21 -14.84 -6.43
C ILE A 310 -12.54 -15.16 -5.74
N LYS A 311 -12.72 -16.36 -5.17
CA LYS A 311 -13.88 -16.66 -4.32
C LYS A 311 -14.03 -15.63 -3.20
N TRP A 312 -12.90 -15.28 -2.57
CA TRP A 312 -12.88 -14.29 -1.51
C TRP A 312 -13.31 -12.91 -2.03
N VAL A 313 -12.73 -12.44 -3.15
CA VAL A 313 -13.09 -11.15 -3.76
C VAL A 313 -14.58 -11.10 -4.11
N ILE A 314 -15.10 -12.13 -4.80
CA ILE A 314 -16.52 -12.21 -5.18
C ILE A 314 -17.43 -12.19 -3.95
N SER A 315 -17.08 -12.95 -2.91
CA SER A 315 -17.84 -12.98 -1.66
C SER A 315 -17.92 -11.59 -1.03
N ARG A 316 -16.81 -10.85 -0.97
CA ARG A 316 -16.78 -9.49 -0.40
C ARG A 316 -17.55 -8.47 -1.21
N LEU A 317 -17.42 -8.49 -2.53
CA LEU A 317 -18.19 -7.63 -3.42
C LEU A 317 -19.70 -7.87 -3.31
N SER A 318 -20.11 -9.11 -3.02
CA SER A 318 -21.52 -9.48 -2.84
C SER A 318 -22.09 -9.03 -1.50
N LEU A 319 -21.29 -9.03 -0.43
CA LEU A 319 -21.71 -8.60 0.92
C LEU A 319 -21.80 -7.08 1.06
N GLY A 320 -20.89 -6.35 0.40
CA GLY A 320 -20.79 -4.89 0.50
C GLY A 320 -22.02 -4.10 0.05
N SER A 321 -22.98 -4.73 -0.64
CA SER A 321 -24.25 -4.06 -0.97
C SER A 321 -25.29 -4.09 0.16
N GLN A 322 -25.11 -4.93 1.18
CA GLN A 322 -26.10 -5.15 2.25
C GLN A 322 -25.69 -4.52 3.58
N ASP A 323 -24.39 -4.44 3.89
CA ASP A 323 -23.85 -3.87 5.13
C ASP A 323 -23.74 -2.32 5.12
N GLY A 324 -24.65 -1.62 4.44
CA GLY A 324 -24.85 -0.18 4.64
C GLY A 324 -25.35 0.19 6.05
N GLY A 325 -25.48 -0.79 6.94
CA GLY A 325 -25.70 -0.60 8.36
C GLY A 325 -24.43 -0.03 8.97
N VAL A 326 -24.56 1.19 9.51
CA VAL A 326 -23.65 1.89 10.43
C VAL A 326 -22.43 1.03 10.82
N LEU A 327 -21.28 1.33 10.21
CA LEU A 327 -19.97 0.84 10.66
C LEU A 327 -19.70 1.42 12.05
N ASP A 328 -20.26 0.81 13.08
CA ASP A 328 -19.95 1.11 14.47
C ASP A 328 -18.54 0.56 14.77
N GLY A 329 -17.57 1.45 14.57
CA GLY A 329 -16.31 1.70 15.27
C GLY A 329 -15.60 0.73 16.23
N ASP A 330 -15.87 -0.58 16.26
CA ASP A 330 -15.30 -1.47 17.29
C ASP A 330 -14.02 -2.25 16.88
N ASP A 331 -13.24 -1.78 15.91
CA ASP A 331 -12.08 -2.56 15.36
C ASP A 331 -10.69 -2.14 15.90
N ASP A 332 -10.56 -1.31 16.95
CA ASP A 332 -9.25 -0.75 17.35
C ASP A 332 -8.56 -1.34 18.60
N ASP A 333 -9.09 -2.37 19.29
CA ASP A 333 -8.54 -2.81 20.60
C ASP A 333 -8.01 -4.26 20.71
N ASP A 334 -7.53 -4.89 19.62
CA ASP A 334 -7.03 -6.28 19.67
C ASP A 334 -5.49 -6.45 19.65
N GLU A 335 -4.69 -5.39 19.84
CA GLU A 335 -3.21 -5.52 19.84
C GLU A 335 -2.55 -6.07 21.12
N ASP A 336 -3.30 -6.35 22.21
CA ASP A 336 -2.71 -6.76 23.50
C ASP A 336 -3.01 -8.20 23.98
N ARG A 337 -3.29 -9.15 23.07
CA ARG A 337 -3.27 -10.58 23.46
C ARG A 337 -1.85 -11.13 23.50
N ASN A 338 -1.26 -10.96 24.69
CA ASN A 338 -0.06 -11.62 25.21
C ASN A 338 0.25 -12.99 24.59
N VAL A 339 1.39 -13.05 23.90
CA VAL A 339 2.17 -14.27 23.68
C VAL A 339 2.95 -14.54 24.97
N ALA A 340 2.29 -15.15 25.94
CA ALA A 340 2.93 -15.74 27.11
C ALA A 340 2.46 -17.18 27.23
N GLU A 341 3.01 -18.05 26.39
CA GLU A 341 3.22 -19.49 26.63
C GLU A 341 3.90 -20.11 25.41
N LEU A 342 5.23 -20.23 25.47
CA LEU A 342 6.02 -21.36 24.98
C LEU A 342 7.44 -21.30 25.54
#